data_AF-A0A0C2CAN2-F1
#
_entry.id   AF-A0A0C2CAN2-F1
#
_cell.length_a   1.000
_cell.length_b   1.000
_cell.length_c   1.000
_cell.angle_alpha   90.00
_cell.angle_beta   90.00
_cell.angle_gamma   90.00
#
_symmetry.space_group_name_H-M   'P 1'
#
loop_
_entity.id
_entity.type
_entity.pdbx_description
1 polymer ?
#
loop_
_entity_poly.entity_id
_entity_poly.type
_entity_poly.pdbx_seq_one_letter_code
_entity_poly.pdbx_strand_id
1 'polypeptide(L)' 'MTRLTQMRAGIRSSTLRQQSKIRDAAAYAKLNKIRWAGHVMRLNDNRWKSRQRVDCTER' A
#
# COMPACT_ATOMS: atom_id res chain seq x y z
N MET A 1 9.22 23.96 -3.24
CA MET A 1 9.58 24.41 -1.88
C MET A 1 10.71 23.53 -1.34
N THR A 2 11.95 23.99 -1.48
CA THR A 2 13.19 23.29 -1.10
C THR A 2 13.48 23.44 0.40
N ARG A 3 14.08 22.43 1.05
CA ARG A 3 14.43 22.44 2.50
C ARG A 3 15.19 23.70 2.93
N LEU A 4 16.02 24.24 2.05
CA LEU A 4 16.81 25.45 2.28
C LEU A 4 15.93 26.70 2.54
N THR A 5 14.78 26.77 1.84
CA THR A 5 13.83 27.89 1.96
C THR A 5 13.07 27.84 3.29
N GLN A 6 12.76 26.63 3.78
CA GLN A 6 12.12 26.43 5.09
C GLN A 6 13.02 26.85 6.25
N MET A 7 14.32 26.56 6.14
CA MET A 7 15.32 26.89 7.16
C MET A 7 15.56 28.41 7.25
N ARG A 8 15.55 29.13 6.12
CA ARG A 8 15.65 30.60 6.07
C ARG A 8 14.39 31.32 6.55
N ALA A 9 13.22 30.71 6.38
CA ALA A 9 11.93 31.29 6.80
C ALA A 9 11.67 31.17 8.32
N GLY A 10 12.63 30.68 9.12
CA GLY A 10 12.44 30.52 10.57
C GLY A 10 11.34 29.52 10.94
N ILE A 11 10.99 28.61 10.03
CA ILE A 11 9.96 27.61 10.29
C ILE A 11 10.51 26.63 11.31
N ARG A 12 9.93 26.67 12.51
CA ARG A 12 10.34 25.85 13.64
C ARG A 12 10.14 24.37 13.31
N SER A 13 11.06 23.52 13.79
CA SER A 13 11.01 22.06 13.59
C SER A 13 9.70 21.44 14.08
N SER A 14 9.05 22.02 15.10
CA SER A 14 7.73 21.63 15.60
C SER A 14 6.62 21.81 14.56
N THR A 15 6.62 22.94 13.84
CA THR A 15 5.67 23.23 12.76
C THR A 15 5.86 22.26 11.59
N LEU A 16 7.12 21.91 11.26
CA LEU A 16 7.42 20.89 10.26
C LEU A 16 6.93 19.50 10.71
N ARG A 17 7.13 19.11 11.97
CA ARG A 17 6.62 17.85 12.53
C ARG A 17 5.08 17.78 12.46
N GLN A 18 4.41 18.86 12.84
CA GLN A 18 2.95 18.99 12.74
C GLN A 18 2.45 18.84 11.31
N GLN A 19 3.05 19.57 10.35
CA GLN A 19 2.70 19.49 8.93
C GLN A 19 3.01 18.14 8.33
N SER A 20 4.12 17.53 8.72
CA SER A 20 4.60 16.28 8.14
C SER A 20 3.66 15.11 8.41
N LYS A 21 2.68 15.26 9.34
CA LYS A 21 1.75 14.21 9.76
C LYS A 21 2.45 12.86 9.76
N ILE A 22 3.69 12.81 10.29
CA ILE A 22 4.49 11.59 10.32
C ILE A 22 3.67 10.64 11.16
N ARG A 23 2.94 9.77 10.46
CA ARG A 23 2.20 8.69 11.09
C ARG A 23 3.24 7.92 11.85
N ASP A 24 2.94 7.68 13.12
CA ASP A 24 3.73 6.80 13.97
C ASP A 24 4.23 5.61 13.13
N ALA A 25 5.54 5.41 13.12
CA ALA A 25 6.18 4.40 12.30
C ALA A 25 5.60 3.00 12.58
N ALA A 26 5.21 2.73 13.84
CA ALA A 26 4.56 1.49 14.21
C ALA A 26 3.15 1.37 13.62
N ALA A 27 2.33 2.43 13.75
CA ALA A 27 1.02 2.49 13.10
C ALA A 27 1.09 2.40 11.57
N TYR A 28 2.10 3.04 10.95
CA TYR A 28 2.32 2.97 9.51
C TYR A 28 2.70 1.55 9.08
N ALA A 29 3.63 0.89 9.77
CA ALA A 29 4.03 -0.49 9.49
C ALA A 29 2.86 -1.47 9.62
N LYS A 30 2.02 -1.32 10.67
CA LYS A 30 0.81 -2.14 10.87
C LYS A 30 -0.16 -2.01 9.69
N LEU A 31 -0.47 -0.77 9.27
CA LEU A 31 -1.37 -0.52 8.15
C LEU A 31 -0.79 -0.96 6.80
N ASN A 32 0.53 -0.85 6.65
CA ASN A 32 1.24 -1.29 5.46
C ASN A 32 1.10 -2.82 5.27
N LYS A 33 1.29 -3.62 6.34
CA LYS A 33 1.07 -5.09 6.30
C LYS A 33 -0.32 -5.49 5.79
N ILE A 34 -1.37 -4.81 6.25
CA ILE A 34 -2.76 -5.09 5.81
C ILE A 34 -2.95 -4.75 4.33
N ARG A 35 -2.38 -3.64 3.86
CA ARG A 35 -2.42 -3.26 2.44
C ARG A 35 -1.71 -4.29 1.54
N TRP A 36 -0.55 -4.80 1.97
CA TRP A 36 0.16 -5.84 1.24
C TRP A 36 -0.60 -7.16 1.19
N ALA A 37 -1.21 -7.58 2.30
CA ALA A 37 -2.02 -8.80 2.32
C ALA A 37 -3.17 -8.76 1.29
N GLY A 38 -3.86 -7.62 1.18
CA GLY A 38 -4.90 -7.44 0.16
C GLY A 38 -4.37 -7.43 -1.28
N HIS A 39 -3.14 -6.96 -1.50
CA HIS A 39 -2.50 -6.99 -2.82
C HIS A 39 -2.06 -8.41 -3.21
N VAL A 40 -1.49 -9.16 -2.26
CA VAL A 40 -1.07 -10.56 -2.45
C VAL A 40 -2.27 -11.46 -2.76
N MET A 41 -3.41 -11.28 -2.08
CA MET A 41 -4.64 -12.02 -2.39
C MET A 41 -5.10 -11.78 -3.84
N ARG A 42 -5.10 -10.51 -4.30
CA ARG A 42 -5.47 -10.17 -5.69
C ARG A 42 -4.50 -10.76 -6.73
N LEU A 43 -3.22 -10.87 -6.39
CA LEU A 43 -2.22 -11.47 -7.29
C LEU A 43 -2.37 -13.00 -7.36
N ASN A 44 -2.93 -13.62 -6.31
CA ASN A 44 -3.18 -15.05 -6.26
C ASN A 44 -4.52 -15.47 -6.91
N ASP A 45 -5.43 -14.52 -7.17
CA ASP A 45 -6.68 -14.75 -7.91
C ASP A 45 -6.46 -14.94 -9.43
N ASN A 46 -5.35 -15.57 -9.83
CA ASN A 46 -5.12 -16.07 -11.17
C ASN A 46 -6.00 -17.33 -11.38
N ARG A 47 -7.31 -17.09 -11.47
CA ARG A 47 -8.36 -18.08 -11.72
C ARG A 47 -8.29 -18.60 -13.16
N TRP A 48 -7.23 -19.35 -13.48
CA TRP A 48 -7.00 -20.01 -14.77
C TRP A 48 -6.56 -21.47 -14.60
N LYS A 49 -7.44 -22.30 -14.06
CA LYS A 49 -7.40 -23.73 -14.37
C LYS A 49 -8.70 -24.08 -15.08
N SER A 50 -8.60 -23.96 -16.41
CA SER A 50 -9.30 -24.75 -17.44
C SER A 50 -10.80 -24.99 -17.25
N ARG A 51 -11.56 -24.39 -18.17
CA ARG A 51 -12.81 -24.93 -18.73
C ARG A 51 -12.68 -26.45 -18.90
N GLN A 52 -13.26 -27.25 -18.00
CA GLN A 52 -13.56 -28.65 -18.31
C GLN A 52 -14.69 -28.59 -19.34
N ARG A 53 -14.32 -28.77 -20.61
CA ARG A 53 -15.25 -29.13 -21.68
C ARG A 53 -15.91 -30.43 -21.21
N VAL A 54 -17.19 -30.37 -20.84
CA VAL A 54 -18.01 -31.57 -20.68
C VAL A 54 -18.26 -32.07 -22.08
N ASP A 55 -17.49 -33.09 -22.47
CA ASP A 55 -17.83 -33.93 -23.60
C ASP A 55 -17.54 -35.37 -23.18
N CYS A 56 -18.62 -36.10 -22.88
CA CYS A 56 -18.65 -37.55 -23.01
C CYS A 56 -20.05 -37.90 -23.52
N THR A 57 -20.19 -37.86 -24.84
CA THR A 57 -21.06 -38.82 -25.55
C THR A 57 -20.52 -40.23 -25.29
N GLU A 58 -21.42 -41.23 -25.32
CA GLU A 58 -21.22 -42.68 -25.09
C GLU A 58 -21.25 -43.07 -23.58
N ARG A 59 -22.34 -43.65 -23.04
CA ARG A 59 -23.07 -44.85 -23.48
C ARG A 59 -24.53 -44.83 -23.00
#